data_AF-A0A4T0UM89-F1
#
_entry.id   AF-A0A4T0UM89-F1
#
_cell.length_a   1.000
_cell.length_b   1.000
_cell.length_c   1.000
_cell.angle_alpha   90.00
_cell.angle_beta   90.00
_cell.angle_gamma   90.00
#
_symmetry.space_group_name_H-M   'P 1'
#
loop_
_entity.id
_entity.type
_entity.pdbx_description
1 polymer ?
#
loop_
_entity_poly.entity_id
_entity_poly.type
_entity_poly.pdbx_seq_one_letter_code
_entity_poly.pdbx_strand_id
1 'polypeptide(L)' 'MSNGWTPERRAKQAELIRQWQPWAKSTGARTAEGKAASARNSTKHGLYSKAAKAERAELRALLRHMARRLRED' A
#
# COMPACT_ATOMS: atom_id res chain seq x y z
N MET A 1 -14.70 21.79 -10.48
CA MET A 1 -13.30 22.09 -10.11
C MET A 1 -13.26 22.54 -8.65
N SER A 2 -12.16 22.36 -7.93
CA SER A 2 -12.10 22.27 -6.46
C SER A 2 -12.53 23.53 -5.70
N ASN A 3 -13.81 23.65 -5.36
CA ASN A 3 -14.38 24.86 -4.74
C ASN A 3 -14.19 24.95 -3.21
N GLY A 4 -13.53 23.97 -2.56
CA GLY A 4 -13.45 23.90 -1.09
C GLY A 4 -12.19 24.50 -0.46
N TRP A 5 -11.04 24.38 -1.14
CA TRP A 5 -9.72 24.58 -0.55
C TRP A 5 -8.93 25.68 -1.26
N THR A 6 -9.32 26.94 -1.05
CA THR A 6 -8.49 28.09 -1.44
C THR A 6 -7.18 28.12 -0.62
N PRO A 7 -6.12 28.78 -1.11
CA PRO A 7 -4.87 28.94 -0.36
C PRO A 7 -5.08 29.51 1.06
N GLU A 8 -5.97 30.49 1.20
CA GLU A 8 -6.27 31.16 2.47
C GLU A 8 -6.93 30.19 3.46
N ARG A 9 -7.86 29.35 2.97
CA ARG A 9 -8.47 28.30 3.79
C ARG A 9 -7.45 27.26 4.23
N ARG A 10 -6.53 26.86 3.34
CA ARG A 10 -5.43 25.94 3.70
C ARG A 10 -4.52 26.55 4.76
N ALA A 11 -4.18 27.84 4.65
CA ALA A 11 -3.37 28.55 5.63
C ALA A 11 -4.07 28.62 7.00
N LYS A 12 -5.34 29.05 7.04
CA LYS A 12 -6.15 29.07 8.27
C LYS A 12 -6.24 27.70 8.92
N GLN A 13 -6.48 26.65 8.13
CA GLN A 13 -6.54 25.30 8.70
C GLN A 13 -5.17 24.81 9.19
N ALA A 14 -4.09 25.16 8.50
CA ALA A 14 -2.73 24.83 8.94
C ALA A 14 -2.40 25.49 10.29
N GLU A 15 -2.84 26.73 10.53
CA GLU A 15 -2.73 27.40 11.83
C GLU A 15 -3.51 26.66 12.92
N LEU A 16 -4.78 26.29 12.69
CA LEU A 16 -5.58 25.52 13.65
C LEU A 16 -4.96 24.16 13.96
N ILE A 17 -4.47 23.45 12.95
CA ILE A 17 -3.79 22.16 13.11
C ILE A 17 -2.50 22.31 13.95
N ARG A 18 -1.75 23.41 13.76
CA ARG A 18 -0.57 23.72 14.59
C ARG A 18 -0.93 24.06 16.03
N GLN A 19 -2.10 24.66 16.29
CA GLN A 19 -2.58 24.92 17.65
C GLN A 19 -2.97 23.62 18.35
N TRP A 20 -3.73 22.74 17.70
CA TRP A 20 -4.24 21.52 18.33
C TRP A 20 -3.25 20.36 18.36
N GLN A 21 -2.22 20.42 17.49
CA GLN A 21 -1.12 19.45 17.41
C GLN A 21 -1.59 17.99 17.53
N PRO A 22 -2.51 17.52 16.68
CA PRO A 22 -3.09 16.18 16.82
C PRO A 22 -2.04 15.06 16.83
N TRP A 23 -0.87 15.28 16.22
CA TRP A 23 0.26 14.36 16.26
C TRP A 23 0.85 14.17 17.67
N ALA A 24 0.73 15.16 18.57
CA ALA A 24 1.29 15.10 19.92
C ALA A 24 0.67 13.97 20.77
N LYS A 25 -0.58 13.61 20.48
CA LYS A 25 -1.29 12.48 21.11
C LYS A 25 -1.29 11.21 20.25
N SER A 26 -0.62 11.22 19.10
CA SER A 26 -0.62 10.06 18.19
C SER A 26 0.19 8.91 18.78
N THR A 27 -0.45 7.74 18.91
CA THR A 27 0.16 6.49 19.37
C THR A 27 0.53 5.58 18.20
N GLY A 28 1.08 6.18 17.14
CA GLY A 28 1.54 5.43 15.96
C GLY A 28 2.52 4.30 16.30
N ALA A 29 2.79 3.43 15.33
CA ALA A 29 3.64 2.26 15.56
C ALA A 29 5.04 2.62 16.08
N ARG A 30 5.37 2.16 17.29
CA ARG A 30 6.66 2.44 17.96
C ARG A 30 7.70 1.35 17.73
N THR A 31 7.27 0.10 17.53
CA THR A 31 8.17 -1.05 17.32
C THR A 31 8.52 -1.24 15.86
N ALA A 32 9.59 -1.99 15.57
CA ALA A 32 9.99 -2.31 14.20
C ALA A 32 8.90 -3.10 13.47
N GLU A 33 8.27 -4.06 14.15
CA GLU A 33 7.18 -4.90 13.63
C GLU A 33 5.95 -4.04 13.33
N GLY A 34 5.60 -3.13 14.24
CA GLY A 34 4.47 -2.23 14.04
C GLY A 34 4.68 -1.31 12.83
N LYS A 35 5.90 -0.77 12.67
CA LYS A 35 6.26 0.07 11.52
C LYS A 35 6.17 -0.73 10.22
N ALA A 36 6.69 -1.95 10.21
CA ALA A 36 6.60 -2.85 9.06
C ALA A 36 5.14 -3.17 8.70
N ALA A 37 4.27 -3.36 9.70
CA ALA A 37 2.85 -3.58 9.48
C ALA A 37 2.17 -2.34 8.87
N SER A 38 2.36 -1.16 9.46
CA SER A 38 1.78 0.10 8.97
C SER A 38 2.28 0.48 7.57
N ALA A 39 3.53 0.17 7.21
CA ALA A 39 4.07 0.42 5.88
C ALA A 39 3.30 -0.29 4.76
N ARG A 40 2.65 -1.42 5.06
CA ARG A 40 1.86 -2.17 4.09
C ARG A 40 0.49 -1.55 3.79
N ASN A 41 0.01 -0.59 4.59
CA ASN A 41 -1.34 -0.01 4.42
C ASN A 41 -1.52 0.74 3.08
N SER A 42 -0.43 1.15 2.42
CA SER A 42 -0.48 1.76 1.08
C SER A 42 -0.70 0.75 -0.05
N THR A 43 -0.65 -0.55 0.24
CA THR A 43 -0.77 -1.63 -0.74
C THR A 43 -2.22 -1.79 -1.19
N LYS A 44 -2.58 -1.26 -2.36
CA LYS A 44 -3.96 -1.32 -2.88
C LYS A 44 -4.38 -2.69 -3.42
N HIS A 45 -3.52 -3.32 -4.22
CA HIS A 45 -3.85 -4.58 -4.91
C HIS A 45 -2.79 -5.67 -4.74
N GLY A 46 -1.66 -5.38 -4.07
CA GLY A 46 -0.54 -6.32 -3.95
C GLY A 46 -0.22 -7.01 -5.27
N LEU A 47 -0.06 -8.34 -5.23
CA LEU A 47 0.14 -9.20 -6.41
C LEU A 47 -1.18 -9.68 -7.05
N TYR A 48 -2.29 -8.95 -6.86
CA TYR A 48 -3.62 -9.30 -7.37
C TYR A 48 -4.14 -8.34 -8.45
N SER A 49 -3.28 -7.49 -9.01
CA SER A 49 -3.62 -6.75 -10.23
C SER A 49 -3.91 -7.71 -11.40
N LYS A 50 -4.61 -7.23 -12.44
CA LYS A 50 -4.90 -8.05 -13.64
C LYS A 50 -3.61 -8.57 -14.28
N ALA A 51 -2.59 -7.70 -14.41
CA ALA A 51 -1.28 -8.07 -14.94
C ALA A 51 -0.58 -9.12 -14.08
N ALA A 52 -0.50 -8.92 -12.75
CA ALA A 52 0.14 -9.87 -11.85
C ALA A 52 -0.57 -11.24 -11.82
N LYS A 53 -1.90 -11.26 -11.99
CA LYS A 53 -2.66 -12.50 -12.10
C LYS A 53 -2.34 -13.27 -13.39
N ALA A 54 -2.17 -12.57 -14.51
CA ALA A 54 -1.81 -13.16 -15.80
C ALA A 54 -0.40 -13.76 -15.75
N GLU A 55 0.59 -12.97 -15.31
CA GLU A 55 1.98 -13.42 -15.12
C GLU A 55 2.06 -14.67 -14.22
N ARG A 56 1.33 -14.67 -13.09
CA ARG A 56 1.27 -15.83 -12.20
C ARG A 56 0.59 -17.05 -12.82
N ALA A 57 -0.34 -16.87 -13.76
CA ALA A 57 -0.95 -17.98 -14.48
C ALA A 57 0.06 -18.62 -15.46
N GLU A 58 0.81 -17.79 -16.19
CA GLU A 58 1.87 -18.23 -17.11
C GLU A 58 2.97 -18.98 -16.36
N LEU A 59 3.47 -18.42 -15.26
CA LEU A 59 4.49 -19.08 -14.44
C LEU A 59 4.00 -20.44 -13.91
N ARG A 60 2.73 -20.53 -13.47
CA ARG A 60 2.15 -21.81 -13.03
C ARG A 60 2.04 -22.82 -14.16
N ALA A 61 1.72 -22.39 -15.37
CA ALA A 61 1.68 -23.27 -16.53
C ALA A 61 3.06 -23.83 -16.84
N LEU A 62 4.10 -22.98 -16.84
CA LEU A 62 5.49 -23.36 -17.05
C LEU A 62 5.97 -24.37 -16.01
N LEU A 63 5.79 -24.07 -14.73
CA LEU A 63 6.21 -24.95 -13.64
C LEU A 63 5.51 -26.33 -13.71
N ARG A 64 4.22 -26.36 -14.08
CA ARG A 64 3.49 -27.62 -14.27
C ARG A 64 4.00 -28.42 -15.47
N HIS A 65 4.45 -27.74 -16.53
CA HIS A 65 5.05 -28.39 -17.68
C HIS A 65 6.40 -29.00 -17.33
N MET A 66 7.29 -28.23 -16.69
CA MET A 66 8.59 -28.72 -16.19
C MET A 66 8.42 -29.91 -15.26
N ALA A 67 7.49 -29.83 -14.31
CA ALA A 67 7.22 -30.93 -13.39
C ALA A 67 6.67 -32.19 -14.07
N ARG A 68 5.99 -32.09 -15.22
CA ARG A 68 5.57 -33.25 -16.00
C ARG A 68 6.75 -33.90 -16.70
N ARG A 69 7.58 -33.10 -17.37
CA ARG A 69 8.81 -33.55 -18.03
C ARG A 69 9.72 -34.33 -17.07
N LEU A 70 9.98 -33.78 -15.88
CA LEU A 70 10.79 -34.44 -14.85
C LEU A 70 10.19 -35.73 -14.26
N ARG A 71 8.92 -36.03 -14.53
CA ARG A 71 8.28 -37.29 -14.11
C ARG A 71 8.23 -38.33 -15.23
N GLU A 72 8.46 -37.90 -16.47
CA GLU A 72 8.42 -38.74 -17.67
C GLU A 72 9.83 -39.24 -18.05
N ASP A 73 10.89 -38.57 -17.55
CA ASP A 73 12.29 -39.03 -17.56
C ASP A 73 12.61 -39.87 -16.30
#